data_AF-Q4DAE8-F1
#
_entry.id   AF-Q4DAE8-F1
#
_cell.length_a   1.000
_cell.length_b   1.000
_cell.length_c   1.000
_cell.angle_alpha   90.00
_cell.angle_beta   90.00
_cell.angle_gamma   90.00
#
_symmetry.space_group_name_H-M   'P 1'
#
loop_
_entity.id
_entity.type
_entity.pdbx_description
1 polymer ?
#
loop_
_entity_poly.entity_id
_entity_poly.type
_entity_poly.pdbx_seq_one_letter_code
_entity_poly.pdbx_strand_id
1 'polypeptide(L)'
;MKAIRFDKPRLALIGCCARVTKGMPRIDGFRAYSMEQGVAVHPRREQVNLTCRSLHSALGSLLEDRQCLYRDAVLSAKLSPHRHELKSLLQRDSMPVAGSVNETELTKARLLDWREEWVREGDGGEDSLLAFYNAFLLSSAIRSDADVRLVLDVMRDHDHLEPNADTYIAIMLSLIAGSNPSNRTAADVAFYYFGHAFKSRGESFITDKMWGTLFIVCAVLKVAGKIVDQWWDLFVKTCGDASVPLPYTAVHGALTWCSANRDVERVMRFFHTANSRGVVVVAADDELSLFIGSGGLTEPSKDKRVQMCQLKLLVKLMVTVKSIRMDGGVRELVVKDIRRLIEADLLKLASWGVINDLLSGLSMPSAMQLLKFRSMDHPEGDGAIPFALWASLLRRCARDHHIDQAESVFLFIRKRFELTGEQKAELVEIMMRMFATLPQGDFASAMALFLEHVLRHPSGEPAVRPSATMYNLLIRAGDSRNAAMMTFLEACAAGVEVNEETFEAVMGCHRHTTLASLTRKLPHDYSASKLDEQLHIPRNVDAHLRRDEAMKLRGKQLVDSTGEVN
;
A
#
# COMPACT_ATOMS: atom_id res chain seq x y z
N MET A 1 25.48 56.65 36.33
CA MET A 1 25.13 55.27 35.90
C MET A 1 25.50 55.14 34.42
N LYS A 2 26.22 54.07 34.06
CA LYS A 2 27.07 53.99 32.84
C LYS A 2 26.29 54.04 31.52
N ALA A 3 26.93 54.69 30.55
CA ALA A 3 26.46 55.02 29.21
C ALA A 3 26.19 53.80 28.32
N ILE A 4 25.08 53.86 27.58
CA ILE A 4 24.78 52.98 26.46
C ILE A 4 25.24 53.72 25.19
N ARG A 5 26.44 53.38 24.69
CA ARG A 5 26.92 53.82 23.37
C ARG A 5 26.42 52.84 22.31
N PHE A 6 25.59 53.34 21.41
CA PHE A 6 25.31 52.70 20.12
C PHE A 6 26.36 53.19 19.12
N ASP A 7 27.30 52.34 18.76
CA ASP A 7 28.13 52.55 17.56
C ASP A 7 28.13 51.28 16.69
N LYS A 8 27.79 51.50 15.42
CA LYS A 8 27.59 50.50 14.35
C LYS A 8 28.90 49.75 14.03
N PRO A 9 28.89 48.42 13.83
CA PRO A 9 29.98 47.72 13.15
C PRO A 9 29.74 47.73 11.64
N ARG A 10 30.75 48.25 10.92
CA ARG A 10 30.89 48.28 9.46
C ARG A 10 31.15 46.88 8.88
N LEU A 11 30.64 46.68 7.67
CA LEU A 11 30.94 45.59 6.73
C LEU A 11 32.46 45.39 6.59
N ALA A 12 32.97 44.21 6.97
CA ALA A 12 34.33 43.79 6.69
C ALA A 12 34.32 42.71 5.60
N LEU A 13 34.71 43.13 4.40
CA LEU A 13 35.18 42.28 3.30
C LEU A 13 36.48 41.58 3.70
N ILE A 14 36.49 40.24 3.74
CA ILE A 14 37.69 39.38 3.68
C ILE A 14 37.20 38.08 3.01
N GLY A 15 37.61 37.68 1.80
CA GLY A 15 38.96 37.62 1.26
C GLY A 15 39.46 36.19 1.34
N CYS A 16 38.87 35.25 0.57
CA CYS A 16 39.19 33.83 0.62
C CYS A 16 40.48 33.53 -0.15
N CYS A 17 41.61 33.48 0.56
CA CYS A 17 42.87 32.94 0.04
C CYS A 17 42.84 31.41 0.14
N ALA A 18 42.77 30.75 -1.01
CA ALA A 18 42.90 29.31 -1.14
C ALA A 18 44.34 28.87 -0.78
N ARG A 19 44.48 28.09 0.30
CA ARG A 19 45.69 27.27 0.53
C ARG A 19 45.31 25.81 0.60
N VAL A 20 45.98 25.05 -0.27
CA VAL A 20 45.89 23.61 -0.44
C VAL A 20 46.79 22.94 0.58
N THR A 21 46.22 22.14 1.49
CA THR A 21 46.97 21.15 2.26
C THR A 21 46.26 19.80 2.19
N LYS A 22 47.02 18.81 1.72
CA LYS A 22 46.66 17.39 1.54
C LYS A 22 46.34 16.72 2.89
N GLY A 23 45.29 15.89 2.92
CA GLY A 23 45.12 14.81 3.91
C GLY A 23 43.88 14.91 4.79
N MET A 24 42.86 14.12 4.42
CA MET A 24 41.56 13.87 5.07
C MET A 24 40.61 15.07 5.28
N PRO A 25 39.35 14.98 4.81
CA PRO A 25 38.34 15.99 5.09
C PRO A 25 37.97 15.93 6.58
N ARG A 26 38.52 16.87 7.37
CA ARG A 26 37.88 17.26 8.62
C ARG A 26 36.70 18.15 8.25
N ILE A 27 35.50 17.72 8.60
CA ILE A 27 34.33 18.59 8.63
C ILE A 27 34.64 19.63 9.72
N ASP A 28 35.02 20.83 9.30
CA ASP A 28 35.20 21.96 10.21
C ASP A 28 33.88 22.19 10.95
N GLY A 29 33.99 22.28 12.28
CA GLY A 29 32.87 22.34 13.19
C GLY A 29 31.88 23.43 12.80
N PHE A 30 30.60 23.04 12.72
CA PHE A 30 29.50 23.98 12.73
C PHE A 30 29.63 24.87 13.98
N ARG A 31 29.84 26.16 13.74
CA ARG A 31 29.75 27.20 14.76
C ARG A 31 28.41 27.06 15.49
N ALA A 32 28.49 26.87 16.80
CA ALA A 32 27.37 27.03 17.70
C ALA A 32 26.68 28.37 17.39
N TYR A 33 25.40 28.30 17.05
CA TYR A 33 24.55 29.48 16.93
C TYR A 33 24.55 30.18 18.29
N SER A 34 25.06 31.41 18.28
CA SER A 34 25.00 32.32 19.42
C SER A 34 23.54 32.56 19.77
N MET A 35 23.23 32.41 21.06
CA MET A 35 21.98 32.83 21.69
C MET A 35 21.67 34.28 21.36
N GLU A 36 20.72 34.54 20.47
CA GLU A 36 19.97 35.79 20.47
C GLU A 36 18.49 35.48 20.17
N GLN A 37 17.64 35.83 21.14
CA GLN A 37 16.18 35.83 21.09
C GLN A 37 15.54 34.43 21.05
N GLY A 38 15.28 33.88 22.24
CA GLY A 38 14.35 32.78 22.41
C GLY A 38 12.97 33.17 21.91
N VAL A 39 12.69 32.88 20.65
CA VAL A 39 11.33 32.77 20.14
C VAL A 39 10.68 31.70 21.01
N ALA A 40 9.74 32.09 21.86
CA ALA A 40 8.93 31.13 22.59
C ALA A 40 8.22 30.27 21.53
N VAL A 41 8.72 29.05 21.31
CA VAL A 41 8.14 28.12 20.34
C VAL A 41 6.74 27.81 20.86
N HIS A 42 5.72 28.23 20.10
CA HIS A 42 4.33 28.02 20.50
C HIS A 42 4.05 26.51 20.55
N PRO A 43 3.40 25.97 21.61
CA PRO A 43 3.21 24.52 21.80
C PRO A 43 2.51 23.84 20.61
N ARG A 44 1.64 24.58 19.92
CA ARG A 44 0.97 24.14 18.69
C ARG A 44 1.94 23.91 17.53
N ARG A 45 2.92 24.79 17.33
CA ARG A 45 3.91 24.65 16.25
C ARG A 45 4.83 23.47 16.50
N GLU A 46 5.19 23.22 17.77
CA GLU A 46 5.92 22.02 18.17
C GLU A 46 5.12 20.76 17.89
N GLN A 47 3.83 20.74 18.24
CA GLN A 47 2.95 19.61 17.94
C GLN A 47 2.83 19.37 16.43
N VAL A 48 2.66 20.42 15.61
CA VAL A 48 2.64 20.30 14.14
C VAL A 48 3.94 19.67 13.63
N ASN A 49 5.10 20.11 14.11
CA ASN A 49 6.39 19.55 13.73
C ASN A 49 6.54 18.08 14.17
N LEU A 50 6.07 17.72 15.36
CA LEU A 50 6.03 16.33 15.85
C LEU A 50 5.13 15.44 14.98
N THR A 51 3.94 15.93 14.61
CA THR A 51 3.01 15.19 13.74
C THR A 51 3.57 15.04 12.33
N CYS A 52 4.20 16.09 11.76
CA CYS A 52 4.91 16.01 10.47
C CYS A 52 6.01 14.95 10.50
N ARG A 53 6.86 14.94 11.55
CA ARG A 53 7.91 13.92 11.71
C ARG A 53 7.32 12.51 11.84
N SER A 54 6.24 12.36 12.60
CA SER A 54 5.54 11.08 12.74
C SER A 54 4.99 10.59 11.40
N LEU A 55 4.45 11.49 10.57
CA LEU A 55 3.98 11.16 9.23
C LEU A 55 5.12 10.76 8.28
N HIS A 56 6.27 11.44 8.33
CA HIS A 56 7.46 11.01 7.58
C HIS A 56 8.00 9.66 8.03
N SER A 57 7.96 9.37 9.34
CA SER A 57 8.31 8.05 9.87
C SER A 57 7.32 6.97 9.39
N ALA A 58 6.02 7.27 9.41
CA ALA A 58 4.98 6.40 8.89
C ALA A 58 5.19 6.11 7.39
N LEU A 59 5.59 7.10 6.59
CA LEU A 59 5.97 6.95 5.19
C LEU A 59 7.10 5.92 5.01
N GLY A 60 8.19 6.07 5.77
CA GLY A 60 9.31 5.13 5.73
C GLY A 60 8.89 3.70 6.09
N SER A 61 7.96 3.56 7.03
CA SER A 61 7.41 2.26 7.46
C SER A 61 6.54 1.56 6.40
N LEU A 62 6.05 2.28 5.38
CA LEU A 62 5.24 1.67 4.30
C LEU A 62 6.03 0.62 3.54
N LEU A 63 7.34 0.81 3.38
CA LEU A 63 8.20 -0.14 2.68
C LEU A 63 8.32 -1.48 3.42
N GLU A 64 8.09 -1.49 4.73
CA GLU A 64 8.13 -2.71 5.55
C GLU A 64 6.79 -3.44 5.57
N ASP A 65 5.69 -2.73 5.32
CA ASP A 65 4.35 -3.30 5.33
C ASP A 65 3.80 -3.46 3.92
N ARG A 66 3.92 -4.68 3.40
CA ARG A 66 3.38 -5.02 2.08
C ARG A 66 1.89 -4.82 1.95
N GLN A 67 1.12 -4.84 3.04
CA GLN A 67 -0.32 -4.64 2.95
C GLN A 67 -0.65 -3.27 2.39
N CYS A 68 0.16 -2.25 2.68
CA CYS A 68 0.03 -0.92 2.10
C CYS A 68 0.13 -0.89 0.57
N LEU A 69 0.72 -1.91 -0.06
CA LEU A 69 0.89 -2.00 -1.52
C LEU A 69 -0.35 -2.55 -2.23
N TYR A 70 -1.30 -3.14 -1.50
CA TYR A 70 -2.49 -3.76 -2.09
C TYR A 70 -3.78 -3.60 -1.28
N ARG A 71 -3.74 -2.95 -0.11
CA ARG A 71 -4.92 -2.58 0.70
C ARG A 71 -4.88 -1.09 1.00
N ASP A 72 -5.70 -0.33 0.29
CA ASP A 72 -5.83 1.12 0.50
C ASP A 72 -6.32 1.45 1.91
N ALA A 73 -7.14 0.59 2.51
CA ALA A 73 -7.57 0.72 3.90
C ALA A 73 -6.37 0.72 4.88
N VAL A 74 -5.34 -0.10 4.63
CA VAL A 74 -4.14 -0.15 5.49
C VAL A 74 -3.25 1.07 5.26
N LEU A 75 -3.10 1.50 4.00
CA LEU A 75 -2.40 2.73 3.68
C LEU A 75 -3.07 3.95 4.35
N SER A 76 -4.40 4.05 4.23
CA SER A 76 -5.20 5.09 4.87
C SER A 76 -5.10 5.02 6.40
N ALA A 77 -5.22 3.83 7.01
CA ALA A 77 -5.10 3.68 8.46
C ALA A 77 -3.74 4.13 9.00
N LYS A 78 -2.66 4.02 8.21
CA LYS A 78 -1.32 4.49 8.61
C LYS A 78 -1.12 5.99 8.48
N LEU A 79 -1.64 6.61 7.42
CA LEU A 79 -1.37 8.02 7.12
C LEU A 79 -2.46 8.94 7.66
N SER A 80 -3.73 8.55 7.51
CA SER A 80 -4.89 9.38 7.83
C SER A 80 -4.90 9.92 9.26
N PRO A 81 -4.57 9.17 10.33
CA PRO A 81 -4.60 9.73 11.69
C PRO A 81 -3.72 10.99 11.83
N HIS A 82 -2.49 10.93 11.33
CA HIS A 82 -1.56 12.07 11.35
C HIS A 82 -2.03 13.22 10.46
N ARG A 83 -2.62 12.92 9.30
CA ARG A 83 -3.13 13.94 8.37
C ARG A 83 -4.35 14.68 8.94
N HIS A 84 -5.24 13.96 9.62
CA HIS A 84 -6.39 14.55 10.31
C HIS A 84 -5.94 15.36 11.53
N GLU A 85 -4.96 14.86 12.28
CA GLU A 85 -4.34 15.60 13.37
C GLU A 85 -3.73 16.92 12.85
N LEU A 86 -2.95 16.89 11.76
CA LEU A 86 -2.43 18.11 11.13
C LEU A 86 -3.52 19.08 10.71
N LYS A 87 -4.60 18.58 10.09
CA LYS A 87 -5.74 19.44 9.72
C LYS A 87 -6.38 20.10 10.96
N SER A 88 -6.60 19.33 12.02
CA SER A 88 -7.15 19.85 13.28
C SER A 88 -6.22 20.85 13.97
N LEU A 89 -4.91 20.59 13.90
CA LEU A 89 -3.89 21.48 14.44
C LEU A 89 -3.74 22.72 13.58
N LEU A 90 -4.12 22.74 12.30
CA LEU A 90 -4.07 23.94 11.47
C LEU A 90 -5.38 24.75 11.51
N GLN A 91 -6.48 24.16 11.95
CA GLN A 91 -7.80 24.80 12.04
C GLN A 91 -8.17 25.09 13.52
N ARG A 92 -8.09 26.34 14.01
CA ARG A 92 -8.62 26.68 15.37
C ARG A 92 -10.14 26.55 15.44
N ASP A 93 -10.81 27.15 14.45
CA ASP A 93 -12.24 27.40 14.53
C ASP A 93 -13.01 26.22 13.95
N SER A 94 -13.40 25.31 14.83
CA SER A 94 -14.64 24.56 14.67
C SER A 94 -15.63 25.09 15.70
N MET A 95 -16.30 26.21 15.41
CA MET A 95 -17.70 26.28 15.80
C MET A 95 -18.43 25.24 14.94
N PRO A 96 -18.98 24.15 15.52
CA PRO A 96 -19.84 23.28 14.77
C PRO A 96 -21.12 24.05 14.46
N VAL A 97 -21.22 24.61 13.25
CA VAL A 97 -22.53 24.92 12.70
C VAL A 97 -23.21 23.56 12.52
N ALA A 98 -24.09 23.23 13.46
CA ALA A 98 -24.93 22.05 13.40
C ALA A 98 -25.60 21.99 12.02
N GLY A 99 -25.21 21.02 11.19
CA GLY A 99 -25.86 20.75 9.90
C GLY A 99 -25.04 20.89 8.62
N SER A 100 -23.76 21.31 8.64
CA SER A 100 -22.94 21.25 7.41
C SER A 100 -22.15 19.93 7.32
N VAL A 101 -22.78 18.90 6.76
CA VAL A 101 -22.12 17.63 6.37
C VAL A 101 -21.34 17.77 5.06
N ASN A 102 -21.25 18.98 4.49
CA ASN A 102 -20.47 19.21 3.28
C ASN A 102 -19.03 19.56 3.66
N GLU A 103 -18.14 18.59 3.51
CA GLU A 103 -16.70 18.81 3.43
C GLU A 103 -16.42 19.87 2.34
N THR A 104 -16.29 21.11 2.78
CA THR A 104 -16.15 22.28 1.91
C THR A 104 -14.86 22.20 1.09
N GLU A 105 -14.99 22.35 -0.23
CA GLU A 105 -13.87 22.47 -1.18
C GLU A 105 -12.82 23.47 -0.66
N LEU A 106 -11.54 23.20 -0.92
CA LEU A 106 -10.47 24.10 -0.54
C LEU A 106 -10.51 25.35 -1.43
N THR A 107 -10.72 26.52 -0.82
CA THR A 107 -10.70 27.81 -1.52
C THR A 107 -9.50 28.64 -1.12
N LYS A 108 -9.09 29.57 -2.00
CA LYS A 108 -8.00 30.53 -1.72
C LYS A 108 -8.23 31.30 -0.42
N ALA A 109 -9.47 31.76 -0.18
CA ALA A 109 -9.83 32.50 1.02
C ALA A 109 -9.56 31.68 2.29
N ARG A 110 -10.00 30.42 2.32
CA ARG A 110 -9.80 29.54 3.47
C ARG A 110 -8.33 29.24 3.77
N LEU A 111 -7.52 29.05 2.72
CA LEU A 111 -6.08 28.86 2.87
C LEU A 111 -5.43 30.12 3.48
N LEU A 112 -5.82 31.30 3.02
CA LEU A 112 -5.34 32.58 3.56
C LEU A 112 -5.79 32.80 5.01
N ASP A 113 -7.02 32.43 5.37
CA ASP A 113 -7.51 32.53 6.75
C ASP A 113 -6.63 31.68 7.71
N TRP A 114 -6.33 30.44 7.33
CA TRP A 114 -5.48 29.54 8.15
C TRP A 114 -4.04 30.04 8.21
N ARG A 115 -3.53 30.61 7.10
CA ARG A 115 -2.20 31.22 7.03
C ARG A 115 -2.11 32.45 7.95
N GLU A 116 -3.09 33.35 7.90
CA GLU A 116 -3.14 34.53 8.77
C GLU A 116 -3.18 34.15 10.25
N GLU A 117 -3.91 33.09 10.59
CA GLU A 117 -3.94 32.53 11.93
C GLU A 117 -2.56 32.00 12.36
N TRP A 118 -1.87 31.27 11.48
CA TRP A 118 -0.50 30.78 11.72
C TRP A 118 0.50 31.92 11.96
N VAL A 119 0.43 32.98 11.15
CA VAL A 119 1.29 34.17 11.28
C VAL A 119 0.98 34.93 12.56
N ARG A 120 -0.29 35.04 12.97
CA ARG A 120 -0.68 35.72 14.22
C ARG A 120 -0.08 35.07 15.46
N GLU A 121 0.15 33.75 15.44
CA GLU A 121 0.66 32.98 16.58
C GLU A 121 2.19 32.97 16.73
N GLY A 122 2.94 33.50 15.77
CA GLY A 122 4.40 33.55 15.86
C GLY A 122 5.02 34.46 14.82
N ASP A 123 6.18 34.08 14.30
CA ASP A 123 6.84 34.86 13.24
C ASP A 123 6.21 34.58 11.87
N GLY A 124 6.12 35.63 11.04
CA GLY A 124 5.72 35.59 9.64
C GLY A 124 6.91 35.46 8.67
N GLY A 125 8.11 35.16 9.19
CA GLY A 125 9.30 34.92 8.38
C GLY A 125 9.14 33.78 7.36
N GLU A 126 10.00 33.79 6.34
CA GLU A 126 9.99 32.84 5.22
C GLU A 126 9.99 31.37 5.68
N ASP A 127 10.89 31.00 6.59
CA ASP A 127 10.98 29.62 7.12
C ASP A 127 9.70 29.19 7.86
N SER A 128 9.07 30.12 8.57
CA SER A 128 7.82 29.88 9.31
C SER A 128 6.64 29.66 8.36
N LEU A 129 6.60 30.40 7.25
CA LEU A 129 5.59 30.24 6.21
C LEU A 129 5.80 28.95 5.43
N LEU A 130 7.05 28.60 5.07
CA LEU A 130 7.37 27.32 4.44
C LEU A 130 6.97 26.14 5.33
N ALA A 131 7.22 26.21 6.63
CA ALA A 131 6.78 25.20 7.58
C ALA A 131 5.25 25.04 7.60
N PHE A 132 4.51 26.15 7.56
CA PHE A 132 3.05 26.14 7.44
C PHE A 132 2.59 25.45 6.14
N TYR A 133 3.12 25.87 4.98
CA TYR A 133 2.72 25.31 3.70
C TYR A 133 3.04 23.82 3.59
N ASN A 134 4.20 23.39 4.10
CA ASN A 134 4.57 21.98 4.13
C ASN A 134 3.62 21.18 5.03
N ALA A 135 3.29 21.68 6.23
CA ALA A 135 2.33 21.03 7.12
C ALA A 135 0.91 20.99 6.51
N PHE A 136 0.50 22.07 5.84
CA PHE A 136 -0.78 22.15 5.14
C PHE A 136 -0.87 21.12 4.02
N LEU A 137 0.18 21.00 3.20
CA LEU A 137 0.27 20.01 2.12
C LEU A 137 0.17 18.57 2.63
N LEU A 138 0.74 18.30 3.81
CA LEU A 138 0.66 17.01 4.47
C LEU A 138 -0.72 16.71 5.09
N SER A 139 -1.49 17.74 5.44
CA SER A 139 -2.78 17.58 6.11
C SER A 139 -3.86 16.91 5.25
N SER A 140 -4.96 16.47 5.87
CA SER A 140 -6.13 15.91 5.16
C SER A 140 -6.99 16.97 4.46
N ALA A 141 -6.57 18.25 4.46
CA ALA A 141 -7.19 19.30 3.66
C ALA A 141 -6.89 19.12 2.17
N ILE A 142 -5.70 18.60 1.82
CA ILE A 142 -5.33 18.28 0.43
C ILE A 142 -5.94 16.95 0.01
N ARG A 143 -6.73 16.96 -1.06
CA ARG A 143 -7.42 15.78 -1.60
C ARG A 143 -7.08 15.51 -3.06
N SER A 144 -6.60 16.53 -3.76
CA SER A 144 -6.38 16.48 -5.20
C SER A 144 -5.15 17.28 -5.63
N ASP A 145 -4.71 17.05 -6.87
CA ASP A 145 -3.70 17.88 -7.53
C ASP A 145 -4.13 19.35 -7.66
N ALA A 146 -5.44 19.61 -7.83
CA ALA A 146 -5.96 20.98 -7.87
C ALA A 146 -5.71 21.74 -6.56
N ASP A 147 -5.84 21.06 -5.41
CA ASP A 147 -5.56 21.63 -4.10
C ASP A 147 -4.06 21.95 -3.95
N VAL A 148 -3.19 21.07 -4.45
CA VAL A 148 -1.73 21.29 -4.47
C VAL A 148 -1.38 22.52 -5.28
N ARG A 149 -1.93 22.65 -6.49
CA ARG A 149 -1.70 23.82 -7.35
C ARG A 149 -2.18 25.12 -6.71
N LEU A 150 -3.35 25.09 -6.07
CA LEU A 150 -3.87 26.23 -5.32
C LEU A 150 -2.90 26.69 -4.23
N VAL A 151 -2.33 25.75 -3.46
CA VAL A 151 -1.31 26.07 -2.44
C VAL A 151 -0.07 26.71 -3.09
N LEU A 152 0.43 26.11 -4.17
CA LEU A 152 1.60 26.62 -4.88
C LEU A 152 1.38 28.02 -5.49
N ASP A 153 0.18 28.28 -6.02
CA ASP A 153 -0.19 29.59 -6.54
C ASP A 153 -0.27 30.63 -5.41
N VAL A 154 -0.80 30.27 -4.24
CA VAL A 154 -0.79 31.18 -3.07
C VAL A 154 0.62 31.44 -2.57
N MET A 155 1.47 30.41 -2.46
CA MET A 155 2.89 30.57 -2.09
C MET A 155 3.59 31.56 -3.03
N ARG A 156 3.43 31.41 -4.34
CA ARG A 156 4.08 32.25 -5.35
C ARG A 156 3.48 33.66 -5.44
N ASP A 157 2.16 33.76 -5.52
CA ASP A 157 1.49 35.00 -5.88
C ASP A 157 1.23 35.91 -4.67
N HIS A 158 1.05 35.34 -3.47
CA HIS A 158 0.75 36.10 -2.26
C HIS A 158 1.99 36.29 -1.36
N ASP A 159 2.76 35.22 -1.12
CA ASP A 159 3.92 35.26 -0.22
C ASP A 159 5.27 35.38 -0.95
N HIS A 160 5.27 35.28 -2.29
CA HIS A 160 6.48 35.29 -3.11
C HIS A 160 7.51 34.22 -2.71
N LEU A 161 7.01 33.08 -2.23
CA LEU A 161 7.80 31.94 -1.82
C LEU A 161 7.92 30.92 -2.94
N GLU A 162 9.11 30.36 -3.06
CA GLU A 162 9.35 29.24 -3.95
C GLU A 162 9.36 27.92 -3.19
N PRO A 163 8.86 26.81 -3.78
CA PRO A 163 8.92 25.50 -3.16
C PRO A 163 10.36 25.07 -2.84
N ASN A 164 10.56 24.60 -1.61
CA ASN A 164 11.82 23.97 -1.18
C ASN A 164 11.73 22.43 -1.31
N ALA A 165 12.82 21.72 -0.98
CA ALA A 165 12.86 20.27 -1.09
C ALA A 165 11.75 19.58 -0.26
N ASP A 166 11.48 20.07 0.95
CA ASP A 166 10.44 19.55 1.83
C ASP A 166 9.03 19.80 1.28
N THR A 167 8.81 20.92 0.56
CA THR A 167 7.56 21.19 -0.16
C THR A 167 7.30 20.10 -1.20
N TYR A 168 8.30 19.74 -2.02
CA TYR A 168 8.14 18.68 -3.01
C TYR A 168 7.92 17.30 -2.36
N ILE A 169 8.57 17.03 -1.22
CA ILE A 169 8.32 15.80 -0.45
C ILE A 169 6.87 15.79 0.06
N ALA A 170 6.38 16.91 0.62
CA ALA A 170 5.01 17.05 1.11
C ALA A 170 3.98 16.85 -0.01
N ILE A 171 4.24 17.35 -1.22
CA ILE A 171 3.41 17.11 -2.40
C ILE A 171 3.37 15.62 -2.76
N MET A 172 4.52 14.97 -2.89
CA MET A 172 4.56 13.54 -3.22
C MET A 172 3.83 12.69 -2.15
N LEU A 173 3.96 13.08 -0.88
CA LEU A 173 3.27 12.46 0.24
C LEU A 173 1.75 12.62 0.19
N SER A 174 1.27 13.81 -0.13
CA SER A 174 -0.17 14.07 -0.24
C SER A 174 -0.79 13.24 -1.37
N LEU A 175 -0.06 13.03 -2.47
CA LEU A 175 -0.47 12.17 -3.59
C LEU A 175 -0.54 10.69 -3.21
N ILE A 176 0.41 10.19 -2.41
CA ILE A 176 0.35 8.83 -1.87
C ILE A 176 -0.90 8.66 -0.99
N ALA A 177 -1.15 9.63 -0.11
CA ALA A 177 -2.24 9.52 0.86
C ALA A 177 -3.64 9.76 0.25
N GLY A 178 -3.71 10.49 -0.87
CA GLY A 178 -4.94 10.75 -1.62
C GLY A 178 -5.24 9.72 -2.73
N SER A 179 -4.40 8.71 -2.91
CA SER A 179 -4.60 7.73 -3.99
C SER A 179 -5.86 6.90 -3.76
N ASN A 180 -6.89 7.15 -4.55
CA ASN A 180 -7.92 6.15 -4.82
C ASN A 180 -7.37 5.13 -5.83
N PRO A 181 -7.78 3.85 -5.77
CA PRO A 181 -7.27 2.79 -6.65
C PRO A 181 -7.54 3.06 -8.15
N SER A 182 -8.51 3.93 -8.45
CA SER A 182 -8.81 4.39 -9.81
C SER A 182 -7.79 5.40 -10.36
N ASN A 183 -6.96 6.01 -9.52
CA ASN A 183 -6.22 7.22 -9.89
C ASN A 183 -4.75 6.95 -10.26
N ARG A 184 -4.52 6.18 -11.34
CA ARG A 184 -3.18 6.01 -11.95
C ARG A 184 -2.46 7.35 -12.22
N THR A 185 -3.22 8.44 -12.37
CA THR A 185 -2.68 9.79 -12.59
C THR A 185 -1.84 10.31 -11.43
N ALA A 186 -2.04 9.82 -10.19
CA ALA A 186 -1.31 10.32 -9.02
C ALA A 186 0.21 10.09 -9.12
N ALA A 187 0.62 8.98 -9.74
CA ALA A 187 2.02 8.70 -10.03
C ALA A 187 2.61 9.68 -11.04
N ASP A 188 1.91 9.92 -12.14
CA ASP A 188 2.35 10.84 -13.19
C ASP A 188 2.49 12.28 -12.64
N VAL A 189 1.59 12.68 -11.75
CA VAL A 189 1.66 13.98 -11.05
C VAL A 189 2.88 14.06 -10.14
N ALA A 190 3.21 13.00 -9.40
CA ALA A 190 4.42 12.98 -8.58
C ALA A 190 5.69 13.14 -9.42
N PHE A 191 5.77 12.46 -10.58
CA PHE A 191 6.88 12.62 -11.52
C PHE A 191 6.92 14.01 -12.16
N TYR A 192 5.77 14.62 -12.42
CA TYR A 192 5.71 16.00 -12.90
C TYR A 192 6.36 16.96 -11.89
N TYR A 193 6.00 16.87 -10.61
CA TYR A 193 6.56 17.74 -9.57
C TYR A 193 8.04 17.46 -9.30
N PHE A 194 8.45 16.19 -9.24
CA PHE A 194 9.85 15.82 -9.07
C PHE A 194 10.68 16.28 -10.27
N GLY A 195 10.22 16.03 -11.50
CA GLY A 195 10.87 16.47 -12.73
C GLY A 195 10.93 17.98 -12.86
N HIS A 196 9.90 18.70 -12.40
CA HIS A 196 9.92 20.16 -12.30
C HIS A 196 11.03 20.63 -11.36
N ALA A 197 11.13 20.07 -10.15
CA ALA A 197 12.19 20.39 -9.21
C ALA A 197 13.57 20.13 -9.82
N PHE A 198 13.76 18.94 -10.42
CA PHE A 198 15.01 18.54 -11.06
C PHE A 198 15.42 19.50 -12.18
N LYS A 199 14.47 19.88 -13.05
CA LYS A 199 14.74 20.75 -14.21
C LYS A 199 14.94 22.22 -13.84
N SER A 200 14.14 22.75 -12.91
CA SER A 200 14.14 24.18 -12.57
C SER A 200 15.23 24.55 -11.57
N ARG A 201 15.54 23.65 -10.62
CA ARG A 201 16.52 23.89 -9.54
C ARG A 201 17.87 23.20 -9.75
N GLY A 202 17.93 22.26 -10.71
CA GLY A 202 19.13 21.47 -10.99
C GLY A 202 19.33 20.29 -10.03
N GLU A 203 20.36 19.48 -10.32
CA GLU A 203 20.60 18.21 -9.63
C GLU A 203 20.96 18.39 -8.15
N SER A 204 21.67 19.46 -7.80
CA SER A 204 22.11 19.76 -6.43
C SER A 204 20.96 20.07 -5.47
N PHE A 205 19.78 20.39 -5.98
CA PHE A 205 18.59 20.64 -5.17
C PHE A 205 17.91 19.34 -4.69
N ILE A 206 18.15 18.24 -5.40
CA ILE A 206 17.49 16.97 -5.13
C ILE A 206 18.17 16.25 -3.98
N THR A 207 17.50 16.23 -2.84
CA THR A 207 18.04 15.61 -1.61
C THR A 207 17.84 14.09 -1.60
N ASP A 208 18.59 13.41 -0.73
CA ASP A 208 18.43 11.98 -0.45
C ASP A 208 16.99 11.62 -0.02
N LYS A 209 16.35 12.51 0.74
CA LYS A 209 14.95 12.37 1.17
C LYS A 209 13.99 12.49 0.00
N MET A 210 14.25 13.38 -0.97
CA MET A 210 13.45 13.48 -2.19
C MET A 210 13.56 12.22 -3.05
N TRP A 211 14.78 11.71 -3.26
CA TRP A 211 14.98 10.43 -3.95
C TRP A 211 14.27 9.27 -3.24
N GLY A 212 14.41 9.19 -1.92
CA GLY A 212 13.71 8.20 -1.10
C GLY A 212 12.19 8.26 -1.28
N THR A 213 11.63 9.46 -1.23
CA THR A 213 10.19 9.68 -1.39
C THR A 213 9.70 9.28 -2.77
N LEU A 214 10.43 9.63 -3.84
CA LEU A 214 10.08 9.27 -5.21
C LEU A 214 9.97 7.74 -5.39
N PHE A 215 10.91 6.96 -4.84
CA PHE A 215 10.85 5.50 -4.96
C PHE A 215 9.81 4.87 -4.03
N ILE A 216 9.43 5.52 -2.92
CA ILE A 216 8.26 5.12 -2.15
C ILE A 216 6.98 5.34 -2.97
N VAL A 217 6.84 6.48 -3.64
CA VAL A 217 5.74 6.73 -4.60
C VAL A 217 5.69 5.62 -5.64
N CYS A 218 6.84 5.27 -6.23
CA CYS A 218 6.93 4.19 -7.21
C CYS A 218 6.32 2.90 -6.67
N ALA A 219 6.80 2.47 -5.48
CA ALA A 219 6.37 1.24 -4.83
C ALA A 219 4.87 1.22 -4.51
N VAL A 220 4.34 2.29 -3.91
CA VAL A 220 2.95 2.35 -3.44
C VAL A 220 1.97 2.51 -4.60
N LEU A 221 2.29 3.37 -5.58
CA LEU A 221 1.39 3.68 -6.71
C LEU A 221 1.56 2.76 -7.92
N LYS A 222 2.37 1.70 -7.81
CA LYS A 222 2.58 0.67 -8.86
C LYS A 222 2.94 1.29 -10.22
N VAL A 223 3.92 2.17 -10.21
CA VAL A 223 4.41 2.87 -11.41
C VAL A 223 4.84 1.87 -12.49
N ALA A 224 4.68 2.24 -13.75
CA ALA A 224 5.14 1.44 -14.88
C ALA A 224 6.66 1.24 -14.88
N GLY A 225 7.13 0.01 -15.13
CA GLY A 225 8.55 -0.34 -15.01
C GLY A 225 9.50 0.49 -15.88
N LYS A 226 9.07 0.93 -17.07
CA LYS A 226 9.88 1.80 -17.95
C LYS A 226 10.20 3.14 -17.28
N ILE A 227 9.25 3.72 -16.54
CA ILE A 227 9.45 4.99 -15.84
C ILE A 227 10.42 4.78 -14.67
N VAL A 228 10.27 3.67 -13.94
CA VAL A 228 11.17 3.32 -12.83
C VAL A 228 12.62 3.16 -13.32
N ASP A 229 12.84 2.52 -14.48
CA ASP A 229 14.18 2.40 -15.07
C ASP A 229 14.81 3.75 -15.39
N GLN A 230 14.04 4.65 -16.04
CA GLN A 230 14.54 5.98 -16.40
C GLN A 230 14.98 6.78 -15.17
N TRP A 231 14.17 6.77 -14.10
CA TRP A 231 14.51 7.46 -12.87
C TRP A 231 15.61 6.76 -12.08
N TRP A 232 15.70 5.42 -12.16
CA TRP A 232 16.81 4.66 -11.56
C TRP A 232 18.15 4.99 -12.22
N ASP A 233 18.19 5.01 -13.55
CA ASP A 233 19.42 5.32 -14.28
C ASP A 233 19.86 6.76 -14.03
N LEU A 234 18.91 7.71 -13.98
CA LEU A 234 19.19 9.09 -13.60
C LEU A 234 19.68 9.20 -12.16
N PHE A 235 19.03 8.51 -11.22
CA PHE A 235 19.43 8.43 -9.82
C PHE A 235 20.87 7.94 -9.66
N VAL A 236 21.21 6.82 -10.30
CA VAL A 236 22.57 6.24 -10.26
C VAL A 236 23.59 7.18 -10.90
N LYS A 237 23.21 7.86 -12.00
CA LYS A 237 24.07 8.85 -12.67
C LYS A 237 24.34 10.05 -11.75
N THR A 238 23.30 10.68 -11.20
CA THR A 238 23.44 11.85 -10.33
C THR A 238 24.29 11.53 -9.09
N CYS A 239 24.09 10.38 -8.43
CA CYS A 239 24.95 9.97 -7.33
C CYS A 239 26.39 9.65 -7.79
N GLY A 240 26.54 9.05 -8.98
CA GLY A 240 27.83 8.74 -9.57
C GLY A 240 28.66 9.98 -9.90
N ASP A 241 28.05 10.98 -10.53
CA ASP A 241 28.69 12.25 -10.91
C ASP A 241 29.11 13.05 -9.65
N ALA A 242 28.30 13.01 -8.60
CA ALA A 242 28.63 13.59 -7.30
C ALA A 242 29.59 12.73 -6.45
N SER A 243 29.95 11.52 -6.90
CA SER A 243 30.76 10.56 -6.14
C SER A 243 30.22 10.24 -4.74
N VAL A 244 28.89 10.17 -4.60
CA VAL A 244 28.18 9.87 -3.35
C VAL A 244 27.54 8.47 -3.37
N PRO A 245 27.39 7.81 -2.22
CA PRO A 245 26.63 6.56 -2.11
C PRO A 245 25.14 6.76 -2.43
N LEU A 246 24.44 5.65 -2.68
CA LEU A 246 23.01 5.68 -2.95
C LEU A 246 22.20 5.84 -1.64
N PRO A 247 21.24 6.78 -1.57
CA PRO A 247 20.26 6.86 -0.50
C PRO A 247 19.55 5.52 -0.24
N TYR A 248 19.68 4.98 0.98
CA TYR A 248 19.12 3.69 1.37
C TYR A 248 17.61 3.62 1.15
N THR A 249 16.87 4.67 1.51
CA THR A 249 15.41 4.70 1.35
C THR A 249 14.99 4.59 -0.10
N ALA A 250 15.75 5.20 -1.03
CA ALA A 250 15.50 5.10 -2.47
C ALA A 250 15.72 3.67 -2.96
N VAL A 251 16.84 3.05 -2.55
CA VAL A 251 17.13 1.62 -2.85
C VAL A 251 16.04 0.71 -2.29
N HIS A 252 15.65 0.89 -1.03
CA HIS A 252 14.61 0.09 -0.40
C HIS A 252 13.25 0.24 -1.11
N GLY A 253 12.90 1.46 -1.52
CA GLY A 253 11.71 1.74 -2.33
C GLY A 253 11.75 1.02 -3.68
N ALA A 254 12.87 1.13 -4.40
CA ALA A 254 13.07 0.47 -5.70
C ALA A 254 12.97 -1.06 -5.59
N LEU A 255 13.61 -1.67 -4.59
CA LEU A 255 13.51 -3.13 -4.37
C LEU A 255 12.10 -3.53 -3.93
N THR A 256 11.42 -2.70 -3.15
CA THR A 256 10.02 -2.95 -2.76
C THR A 256 9.11 -2.94 -3.98
N TRP A 257 9.27 -1.98 -4.88
CA TRP A 257 8.57 -1.94 -6.17
C TRP A 257 8.85 -3.21 -7.00
N CYS A 258 10.12 -3.62 -7.14
CA CYS A 258 10.46 -4.84 -7.87
C CYS A 258 9.79 -6.08 -7.24
N SER A 259 9.80 -6.16 -5.91
CA SER A 259 9.22 -7.28 -5.16
C SER A 259 7.69 -7.35 -5.27
N ALA A 260 7.03 -6.19 -5.42
CA ALA A 260 5.59 -6.11 -5.66
C ALA A 260 5.23 -6.60 -7.06
N ASN A 261 6.05 -6.28 -8.06
CA ASN A 261 5.88 -6.66 -9.45
C ASN A 261 6.48 -8.04 -9.80
N ARG A 262 7.16 -8.70 -8.85
CA ARG A 262 7.85 -9.99 -9.03
C ARG A 262 8.92 -9.94 -10.13
N ASP A 263 9.58 -8.81 -10.25
CA ASP A 263 10.59 -8.55 -11.28
C ASP A 263 11.99 -8.94 -10.80
N VAL A 264 12.39 -10.17 -11.13
CA VAL A 264 13.67 -10.74 -10.69
C VAL A 264 14.86 -10.05 -11.34
N GLU A 265 14.74 -9.66 -12.61
CA GLU A 265 15.84 -9.02 -13.32
C GLU A 265 16.17 -7.66 -12.70
N ARG A 266 15.16 -6.81 -12.50
CA ARG A 266 15.35 -5.48 -11.90
C ARG A 266 15.77 -5.57 -10.45
N VAL A 267 15.19 -6.47 -9.65
CA VAL A 267 15.56 -6.58 -8.23
C VAL A 267 17.04 -6.95 -8.07
N MET A 268 17.55 -7.87 -8.90
CA MET A 268 18.95 -8.29 -8.85
C MET A 268 19.87 -7.19 -9.35
N ARG A 269 19.52 -6.52 -10.46
CA ARG A 269 20.28 -5.39 -11.00
C ARG A 269 20.39 -4.23 -10.01
N PHE A 270 19.27 -3.84 -9.39
CA PHE A 270 19.22 -2.73 -8.44
C PHE A 270 19.97 -3.07 -7.15
N PHE A 271 19.80 -4.28 -6.61
CA PHE A 271 20.53 -4.73 -5.43
C PHE A 271 22.04 -4.80 -5.69
N HIS A 272 22.45 -5.34 -6.84
CA HIS A 272 23.87 -5.40 -7.21
C HIS A 272 24.46 -4.00 -7.38
N THR A 273 23.75 -3.08 -8.04
CA THR A 273 24.18 -1.69 -8.20
C THR A 273 24.37 -1.02 -6.83
N ALA A 274 23.39 -1.15 -5.93
CA ALA A 274 23.47 -0.63 -4.57
C ALA A 274 24.62 -1.24 -3.78
N ASN A 275 24.85 -2.55 -3.89
CA ASN A 275 25.98 -3.21 -3.23
C ASN A 275 27.32 -2.70 -3.81
N SER A 276 27.43 -2.50 -5.12
CA SER A 276 28.68 -2.04 -5.77
C SER A 276 29.01 -0.57 -5.50
N ARG A 277 28.00 0.29 -5.33
CA ARG A 277 28.18 1.73 -5.08
C ARG A 277 28.24 2.07 -3.59
N GLY A 278 27.73 1.20 -2.74
CA GLY A 278 27.48 1.50 -1.34
C GLY A 278 26.19 2.31 -1.16
N VAL A 279 25.71 2.34 0.10
CA VAL A 279 24.48 3.03 0.47
C VAL A 279 24.69 3.91 1.71
N VAL A 280 23.91 4.98 1.81
CA VAL A 280 23.87 5.87 2.97
C VAL A 280 22.47 5.89 3.59
N VAL A 281 22.41 5.72 4.90
CA VAL A 281 21.18 5.90 5.68
C VAL A 281 21.26 7.26 6.36
N VAL A 282 20.47 8.20 5.87
CA VAL A 282 20.31 9.52 6.49
C VAL A 282 19.31 9.38 7.64
N ALA A 283 19.74 9.69 8.86
CA ALA A 283 18.88 9.63 10.03
C ALA A 283 17.83 10.76 10.03
N ALA A 284 16.71 10.53 10.73
CA ALA A 284 15.62 11.50 10.82
C ALA A 284 15.90 12.65 11.79
N ASP A 285 16.63 12.40 12.89
CA ASP A 285 16.81 13.33 14.02
C ASP A 285 18.28 13.39 14.47
N ASP A 286 19.10 14.28 13.91
CA ASP A 286 20.49 14.59 14.33
C ASP A 286 21.48 13.42 14.54
N GLU A 287 21.08 12.18 14.30
CA GLU A 287 21.99 11.04 14.41
C GLU A 287 22.97 11.04 13.22
N LEU A 288 24.17 10.53 13.49
CA LEU A 288 25.19 10.35 12.47
C LEU A 288 24.66 9.44 11.35
N SER A 289 24.80 9.91 10.11
CA SER A 289 24.46 9.13 8.93
C SER A 289 25.28 7.83 8.90
N LEU A 290 24.62 6.72 8.60
CA LEU A 290 25.27 5.42 8.50
C LEU A 290 25.69 5.15 7.06
N PHE A 291 26.99 4.95 6.85
CA PHE A 291 27.54 4.59 5.55
C PHE A 291 27.84 3.09 5.48
N ILE A 292 27.31 2.42 4.45
CA ILE A 292 27.64 1.04 4.10
C ILE A 292 28.41 1.10 2.78
N GLY A 293 29.71 0.82 2.84
CA GLY A 293 30.59 0.86 1.68
C GLY A 293 30.25 -0.17 0.60
N SER A 294 30.95 -0.08 -0.54
CA SER A 294 30.87 -1.08 -1.61
C SER A 294 31.13 -2.49 -1.09
N GLY A 295 30.29 -3.46 -1.48
CA GLY A 295 30.30 -4.85 -1.00
C GLY A 295 29.65 -5.05 0.36
N GLY A 296 29.45 -3.97 1.13
CA GLY A 296 29.02 -3.99 2.52
C GLY A 296 27.60 -4.49 2.75
N LEU A 297 26.74 -4.59 1.73
CA LEU A 297 25.41 -5.22 1.89
C LEU A 297 25.49 -6.75 1.96
N THR A 298 26.63 -7.32 1.58
CA THR A 298 26.86 -8.78 1.52
C THR A 298 28.03 -9.25 2.38
N GLU A 299 28.61 -8.35 3.18
CA GLU A 299 29.73 -8.63 4.09
C GLU A 299 29.29 -8.60 5.55
N PRO A 300 29.83 -9.49 6.42
CA PRO A 300 29.50 -9.47 7.83
C PRO A 300 29.86 -8.13 8.49
N SER A 301 28.93 -7.56 9.26
CA SER A 301 29.16 -6.34 10.02
C SER A 301 28.85 -6.58 11.50
N LYS A 302 29.60 -5.92 12.39
CA LYS A 302 29.32 -5.91 13.84
C LYS A 302 28.25 -4.88 14.22
N ASP A 303 27.93 -3.95 13.32
CA ASP A 303 26.93 -2.92 13.59
C ASP A 303 25.52 -3.46 13.33
N LYS A 304 24.70 -3.51 14.39
CA LYS A 304 23.32 -3.95 14.34
C LYS A 304 22.45 -3.11 13.40
N ARG A 305 22.77 -1.82 13.22
CA ARG A 305 22.07 -0.93 12.26
C ARG A 305 22.36 -1.36 10.82
N VAL A 306 23.61 -1.70 10.51
CA VAL A 306 24.02 -2.24 9.20
C VAL A 306 23.33 -3.57 8.94
N GLN A 307 23.39 -4.50 9.91
CA GLN A 307 22.71 -5.80 9.78
C GLN A 307 21.20 -5.62 9.56
N MET A 308 20.55 -4.65 10.20
CA MET A 308 19.12 -4.40 10.00
C MET A 308 18.83 -3.91 8.58
N CYS A 309 19.68 -3.05 8.02
CA CYS A 309 19.60 -2.61 6.64
C CYS A 309 19.80 -3.79 5.67
N GLN A 310 20.81 -4.63 5.92
CA GLN A 310 21.05 -5.85 5.14
C GLN A 310 19.81 -6.75 5.15
N LEU A 311 19.26 -7.04 6.34
CA LEU A 311 18.06 -7.87 6.48
C LEU A 311 16.89 -7.30 5.68
N LYS A 312 16.58 -6.01 5.84
CA LYS A 312 15.47 -5.33 5.15
C LYS A 312 15.58 -5.43 3.63
N LEU A 313 16.78 -5.30 3.06
CA LEU A 313 16.98 -5.40 1.60
C LEU A 313 16.97 -6.86 1.12
N LEU A 314 17.64 -7.77 1.86
CA LEU A 314 17.71 -9.19 1.52
C LEU A 314 16.32 -9.84 1.49
N VAL A 315 15.43 -9.50 2.42
CA VAL A 315 14.06 -10.05 2.41
C VAL A 315 13.26 -9.59 1.19
N LYS A 316 13.58 -8.45 0.55
CA LYS A 316 12.93 -8.05 -0.72
C LYS A 316 13.32 -8.96 -1.88
N LEU A 317 14.57 -9.43 -1.92
CA LEU A 317 15.01 -10.45 -2.88
C LEU A 317 14.19 -11.74 -2.68
N MET A 318 14.10 -12.20 -1.43
CA MET A 318 13.32 -13.39 -1.05
C MET A 318 11.86 -13.30 -1.52
N VAL A 319 11.23 -12.16 -1.27
CA VAL A 319 9.84 -11.90 -1.65
C VAL A 319 9.64 -11.93 -3.16
N THR A 320 10.58 -11.40 -3.92
CA THR A 320 10.46 -11.28 -5.39
C THR A 320 10.32 -12.67 -6.03
N VAL A 321 11.03 -13.66 -5.49
CA VAL A 321 11.05 -15.04 -6.00
C VAL A 321 10.00 -15.96 -5.35
N LYS A 322 9.13 -15.45 -4.45
CA LYS A 322 8.20 -16.29 -3.66
C LYS A 322 7.24 -17.18 -4.46
N SER A 323 6.95 -16.83 -5.71
CA SER A 323 6.04 -17.58 -6.59
C SER A 323 6.75 -18.24 -7.76
N ILE A 324 8.08 -18.20 -7.79
CA ILE A 324 8.88 -18.73 -8.89
C ILE A 324 9.39 -20.11 -8.45
N ARG A 325 8.94 -21.16 -9.14
CA ARG A 325 9.34 -22.54 -8.81
C ARG A 325 10.84 -22.77 -9.05
N MET A 326 11.34 -22.25 -10.16
CA MET A 326 12.75 -22.32 -10.57
C MET A 326 13.40 -20.94 -10.40
N ASP A 327 13.67 -20.56 -9.16
CA ASP A 327 14.23 -19.25 -8.80
C ASP A 327 15.77 -19.18 -8.92
N GLY A 328 16.40 -20.16 -9.57
CA GLY A 328 17.85 -20.19 -9.79
C GLY A 328 18.68 -20.29 -8.51
N GLY A 329 18.08 -20.70 -7.38
CA GLY A 329 18.76 -20.78 -6.08
C GLY A 329 18.79 -19.46 -5.30
N VAL A 330 18.11 -18.41 -5.76
CA VAL A 330 18.08 -17.11 -5.08
C VAL A 330 17.57 -17.23 -3.64
N ARG A 331 16.50 -18.00 -3.37
CA ARG A 331 16.03 -18.22 -1.99
C ARG A 331 17.10 -18.82 -1.09
N GLU A 332 17.78 -19.86 -1.57
CA GLU A 332 18.82 -20.54 -0.81
C GLU A 332 20.01 -19.62 -0.53
N LEU A 333 20.42 -18.85 -1.54
CA LEU A 333 21.47 -17.85 -1.42
C LEU A 333 21.12 -16.80 -0.36
N VAL A 334 19.91 -16.24 -0.41
CA VAL A 334 19.46 -15.23 0.56
C VAL A 334 19.35 -15.83 1.97
N VAL A 335 18.84 -17.06 2.13
CA VAL A 335 18.82 -17.73 3.44
C VAL A 335 20.23 -17.91 4.00
N LYS A 336 21.18 -18.32 3.15
CA LYS A 336 22.58 -18.49 3.53
C LYS A 336 23.20 -17.15 3.94
N ASP A 337 22.92 -16.08 3.21
CA ASP A 337 23.38 -14.74 3.56
C ASP A 337 22.76 -14.25 4.86
N ILE A 338 21.46 -14.43 5.09
CA ILE A 338 20.84 -14.05 6.37
C ILE A 338 21.49 -14.79 7.54
N ARG A 339 21.72 -16.10 7.42
CA ARG A 339 22.40 -16.90 8.46
C ARG A 339 23.84 -16.46 8.71
N ARG A 340 24.53 -15.95 7.67
CA ARG A 340 25.92 -15.51 7.73
C ARG A 340 26.05 -14.09 8.27
N LEU A 341 25.10 -13.22 7.96
CA LEU A 341 25.21 -11.77 8.16
C LEU A 341 24.42 -11.27 9.37
N ILE A 342 23.33 -11.96 9.75
CA ILE A 342 22.34 -11.46 10.71
C ILE A 342 22.38 -12.25 12.01
N GLU A 343 22.62 -11.56 13.12
CA GLU A 343 22.55 -12.15 14.45
C GLU A 343 21.11 -12.53 14.83
N ALA A 344 20.97 -13.61 15.61
CA ALA A 344 19.66 -14.12 16.03
C ALA A 344 18.87 -13.10 16.86
N ASP A 345 19.55 -12.31 17.71
CA ASP A 345 18.92 -11.24 18.48
C ASP A 345 18.34 -10.14 17.60
N LEU A 346 18.91 -9.90 16.42
CA LEU A 346 18.40 -8.90 15.51
C LEU A 346 17.09 -9.35 14.85
N LEU A 347 16.94 -10.65 14.58
CA LEU A 347 15.67 -11.20 14.14
C LEU A 347 14.58 -10.98 15.21
N LYS A 348 14.95 -11.01 16.49
CA LYS A 348 14.07 -10.64 17.63
C LYS A 348 13.81 -9.14 17.78
N LEU A 349 14.46 -8.27 17.02
CA LEU A 349 14.18 -6.82 17.03
C LEU A 349 13.53 -6.34 15.73
N ALA A 350 13.62 -7.14 14.67
CA ALA A 350 13.02 -6.81 13.38
C ALA A 350 11.49 -6.60 13.49
N SER A 351 10.99 -5.69 12.66
CA SER A 351 9.56 -5.42 12.55
C SER A 351 8.83 -6.63 11.96
N TRP A 352 7.56 -6.80 12.32
CA TRP A 352 6.74 -7.90 11.82
C TRP A 352 6.60 -7.91 10.29
N GLY A 353 6.69 -6.74 9.65
CA GLY A 353 6.71 -6.61 8.19
C GLY A 353 7.94 -7.26 7.55
N VAL A 354 9.12 -7.01 8.11
CA VAL A 354 10.38 -7.66 7.67
C VAL A 354 10.34 -9.17 7.91
N ILE A 355 9.79 -9.60 9.04
CA ILE A 355 9.59 -11.02 9.33
C ILE A 355 8.62 -11.64 8.31
N ASN A 356 7.50 -10.99 7.98
CA ASN A 356 6.56 -11.46 6.96
C ASN A 356 7.26 -11.70 5.61
N ASP A 357 8.13 -10.78 5.22
CA ASP A 357 8.89 -10.88 3.98
C ASP A 357 9.87 -12.05 4.00
N LEU A 358 10.55 -12.26 5.12
CA LEU A 358 11.42 -13.43 5.32
C LEU A 358 10.62 -14.74 5.26
N LEU A 359 9.49 -14.83 5.97
CA LEU A 359 8.63 -16.02 5.99
C LEU A 359 8.17 -16.43 4.59
N SER A 360 8.04 -15.47 3.66
CA SER A 360 7.56 -15.73 2.31
C SER A 360 8.45 -16.67 1.48
N GLY A 361 9.74 -16.81 1.83
CA GLY A 361 10.67 -17.71 1.15
C GLY A 361 11.15 -18.92 1.95
N LEU A 362 10.84 -18.99 3.25
CA LEU A 362 11.21 -20.12 4.11
C LEU A 362 10.30 -21.33 3.88
N SER A 363 10.67 -22.54 4.28
CA SER A 363 9.72 -23.67 4.35
C SER A 363 8.64 -23.43 5.42
N MET A 364 7.51 -24.14 5.37
CA MET A 364 6.46 -24.01 6.40
C MET A 364 6.96 -24.35 7.82
N PRO A 365 7.71 -25.45 8.05
CA PRO A 365 8.32 -25.72 9.36
C PRO A 365 9.28 -24.62 9.82
N SER A 366 10.14 -24.12 8.93
CA SER A 366 11.08 -23.04 9.25
C SER A 366 10.36 -21.72 9.55
N ALA A 367 9.26 -21.44 8.83
CA ALA A 367 8.42 -20.28 9.07
C ALA A 367 7.78 -20.33 10.46
N MET A 368 7.23 -21.48 10.85
CA MET A 368 6.67 -21.70 12.18
C MET A 368 7.72 -21.60 13.29
N GLN A 369 8.92 -22.15 13.07
CA GLN A 369 10.03 -22.04 14.02
C GLN A 369 10.47 -20.58 14.20
N LEU A 370 10.56 -19.80 13.12
CA LEU A 370 10.91 -18.38 13.19
C LEU A 370 9.85 -17.58 13.95
N LEU A 371 8.57 -17.83 13.70
CA LEU A 371 7.47 -17.18 14.42
C LEU A 371 7.56 -17.46 15.92
N LYS A 372 7.71 -18.73 16.31
CA LYS A 372 7.88 -19.14 17.71
C LYS A 372 9.13 -18.54 18.35
N PHE A 373 10.25 -18.56 17.64
CA PHE A 373 11.50 -17.95 18.11
C PHE A 373 11.32 -16.45 18.36
N ARG A 374 10.59 -15.75 17.47
CA ARG A 374 10.33 -14.32 17.59
C ARG A 374 9.37 -13.98 18.72
N SER A 375 8.38 -14.83 18.97
CA SER A 375 7.35 -14.63 19.99
C SER A 375 7.71 -15.18 21.37
N MET A 376 8.79 -15.97 21.49
CA MET A 376 9.16 -16.70 22.70
C MET A 376 9.31 -15.82 23.95
N ASP A 377 9.88 -14.62 23.79
CA ASP A 377 10.13 -13.70 24.91
C ASP A 377 8.93 -12.78 25.20
N HIS A 378 7.86 -12.85 24.40
CA HIS A 378 6.66 -12.05 24.63
C HIS A 378 5.75 -12.72 25.68
N PRO A 379 5.16 -11.96 26.61
CA PRO A 379 4.30 -12.51 27.66
C PRO A 379 3.07 -13.25 27.11
N GLU A 380 2.58 -12.85 25.93
CA GLU A 380 1.43 -13.45 25.25
C GLU A 380 1.80 -14.69 24.42
N GLY A 381 3.10 -14.98 24.27
CA GLY A 381 3.62 -16.02 23.38
C GLY A 381 3.12 -15.83 21.95
N ASP A 382 2.47 -16.84 21.38
CA ASP A 382 1.85 -16.79 20.05
C ASP A 382 0.84 -15.64 19.87
N GLY A 383 0.26 -15.14 20.98
CA GLY A 383 -0.65 -13.98 20.99
C GLY A 383 -0.01 -12.69 20.47
N ALA A 384 1.30 -12.54 20.66
CA ALA A 384 2.04 -11.35 20.24
C ALA A 384 2.25 -11.27 18.71
N ILE A 385 1.97 -12.34 17.97
CA ILE A 385 2.10 -12.38 16.51
C ILE A 385 0.86 -11.72 15.88
N PRO A 386 1.02 -10.65 15.09
CA PRO A 386 -0.11 -9.99 14.43
C PRO A 386 -0.96 -10.96 13.59
N PHE A 387 -2.28 -10.80 13.65
CA PHE A 387 -3.24 -11.55 12.82
C PHE A 387 -2.85 -11.58 11.33
N ALA A 388 -2.36 -10.45 10.81
CA ALA A 388 -1.86 -10.30 9.45
C ALA A 388 -0.83 -11.36 9.02
N LEU A 389 0.05 -11.78 9.94
CA LEU A 389 1.04 -12.82 9.71
C LEU A 389 0.42 -14.20 9.69
N TRP A 390 -0.49 -14.49 10.62
CA TRP A 390 -1.25 -15.74 10.63
C TRP A 390 -2.09 -15.92 9.36
N ALA A 391 -2.78 -14.87 8.93
CA ALA A 391 -3.51 -14.84 7.66
C ALA A 391 -2.57 -15.01 6.45
N SER A 392 -1.36 -14.42 6.49
CA SER A 392 -0.34 -14.61 5.44
C SER A 392 0.12 -16.06 5.34
N LEU A 393 0.35 -16.70 6.48
CA LEU A 393 0.74 -18.10 6.59
C LEU A 393 -0.39 -19.04 6.10
N LEU A 394 -1.64 -18.75 6.48
CA LEU A 394 -2.80 -19.49 6.00
C LEU A 394 -2.96 -19.35 4.49
N ARG A 395 -2.87 -18.12 3.95
CA ARG A 395 -2.92 -17.87 2.50
C ARG A 395 -1.87 -18.66 1.74
N ARG A 396 -0.69 -18.84 2.33
CA ARG A 396 0.38 -19.62 1.73
C ARG A 396 0.03 -21.10 1.69
N CYS A 397 -0.41 -21.68 2.80
CA CYS A 397 -0.83 -23.10 2.86
C CYS A 397 -1.98 -23.36 1.87
N ALA A 398 -2.94 -22.43 1.82
CA ALA A 398 -4.08 -22.47 0.91
C ALA A 398 -3.67 -22.44 -0.56
N ARG A 399 -2.79 -21.50 -0.94
CA ARG A 399 -2.32 -21.36 -2.32
C ARG A 399 -1.50 -22.56 -2.80
N ASP A 400 -0.71 -23.15 -1.91
CA ASP A 400 0.11 -24.32 -2.22
C ASP A 400 -0.70 -25.64 -2.07
N HIS A 401 -2.00 -25.54 -1.76
CA HIS A 401 -2.95 -26.64 -1.54
C HIS A 401 -2.50 -27.68 -0.49
N HIS A 402 -1.82 -27.23 0.56
CA HIS A 402 -1.53 -28.05 1.73
C HIS A 402 -2.74 -28.09 2.68
N ILE A 403 -3.77 -28.85 2.30
CA ILE A 403 -5.10 -28.84 2.94
C ILE A 403 -5.00 -29.05 4.46
N ASP A 404 -4.35 -30.14 4.91
CA ASP A 404 -4.22 -30.46 6.34
C ASP A 404 -3.55 -29.34 7.15
N GLN A 405 -2.52 -28.69 6.56
CA GLN A 405 -1.82 -27.58 7.20
C GLN A 405 -2.69 -26.33 7.25
N ALA A 406 -3.41 -26.04 6.17
CA ALA A 406 -4.32 -24.90 6.10
C ALA A 406 -5.46 -25.05 7.12
N GLU A 407 -6.09 -26.22 7.20
CA GLU A 407 -7.14 -26.52 8.18
C GLU A 407 -6.63 -26.43 9.62
N SER A 408 -5.44 -26.97 9.89
CA SER A 408 -4.81 -26.89 11.21
C SER A 408 -4.54 -25.43 11.62
N VAL A 409 -4.02 -24.61 10.70
CA VAL A 409 -3.76 -23.18 10.95
C VAL A 409 -5.07 -22.42 11.11
N PHE A 410 -6.08 -22.69 10.27
CA PHE A 410 -7.40 -22.06 10.36
C PHE A 410 -8.08 -22.34 11.71
N LEU A 411 -8.09 -23.59 12.15
CA LEU A 411 -8.62 -23.99 13.45
C LEU A 411 -7.81 -23.40 14.61
N PHE A 412 -6.47 -23.37 14.50
CA PHE A 412 -5.60 -22.77 15.51
C PHE A 412 -5.92 -21.29 15.71
N ILE A 413 -6.01 -20.51 14.62
CA ILE A 413 -6.29 -19.07 14.71
C ILE A 413 -7.64 -18.82 15.37
N ARG A 414 -8.68 -19.53 14.94
CA ARG A 414 -10.04 -19.38 15.49
C ARG A 414 -10.15 -19.72 16.96
N LYS A 415 -9.41 -20.73 17.44
CA LYS A 415 -9.45 -21.14 18.85
C LYS A 415 -8.57 -20.28 19.75
N ARG A 416 -7.48 -19.72 19.21
CA ARG A 416 -6.47 -19.01 20.01
C ARG A 416 -6.74 -17.51 20.14
N PHE A 417 -7.40 -16.89 19.16
CA PHE A 417 -7.56 -15.44 19.07
C PHE A 417 -9.03 -15.02 19.08
N GLU A 418 -9.33 -13.91 19.75
CA GLU A 418 -10.61 -13.21 19.59
C GLU A 418 -10.60 -12.47 18.25
N LEU A 419 -11.42 -12.93 17.31
CA LEU A 419 -11.47 -12.38 15.95
C LEU A 419 -12.53 -11.28 15.85
N THR A 420 -12.22 -10.24 15.08
CA THR A 420 -13.22 -9.31 14.55
C THR A 420 -13.98 -9.94 13.38
N GLY A 421 -15.16 -9.40 13.05
CA GLY A 421 -15.95 -9.88 11.90
C GLY A 421 -15.18 -9.83 10.58
N GLU A 422 -14.39 -8.78 10.35
CA GLU A 422 -13.54 -8.63 9.16
C GLU A 422 -12.41 -9.67 9.11
N GLN A 423 -11.74 -9.90 10.24
CA GLN A 423 -10.69 -10.91 10.33
C GLN A 423 -11.23 -12.32 10.08
N LYS A 424 -12.38 -12.66 10.66
CA LYS A 424 -13.02 -13.95 10.39
C LYS A 424 -13.46 -14.08 8.93
N ALA A 425 -14.07 -13.04 8.36
CA ALA A 425 -14.44 -13.01 6.95
C ALA A 425 -13.22 -13.27 6.05
N GLU A 426 -12.08 -12.64 6.37
CA GLU A 426 -10.83 -12.86 5.66
C GLU A 426 -10.35 -14.32 5.76
N LEU A 427 -10.34 -14.93 6.95
CA LEU A 427 -9.93 -16.34 7.11
C LEU A 427 -10.83 -17.30 6.30
N VAL A 428 -12.15 -17.08 6.36
CA VAL A 428 -13.13 -17.88 5.64
C VAL A 428 -12.94 -17.73 4.13
N GLU A 429 -12.74 -16.51 3.64
CA GLU A 429 -12.46 -16.26 2.21
C GLU A 429 -11.19 -16.98 1.74
N ILE A 430 -10.13 -16.98 2.55
CA ILE A 430 -8.87 -17.69 2.24
C ILE A 430 -9.12 -19.19 2.07
N MET A 431 -9.87 -19.80 3.01
CA MET A 431 -10.18 -21.22 2.96
C MET A 431 -11.11 -21.57 1.80
N MET A 432 -12.18 -20.80 1.57
CA MET A 432 -13.07 -20.99 0.42
C MET A 432 -12.30 -20.88 -0.90
N ARG A 433 -11.37 -19.92 -1.00
CA ARG A 433 -10.53 -19.75 -2.20
C ARG A 433 -9.61 -20.95 -2.44
N MET A 434 -9.08 -21.58 -1.39
CA MET A 434 -8.29 -22.82 -1.52
C MET A 434 -9.07 -23.89 -2.28
N PHE A 435 -10.31 -24.17 -1.85
CA PHE A 435 -11.17 -25.18 -2.46
C PHE A 435 -11.68 -24.76 -3.84
N ALA A 436 -11.98 -23.47 -4.05
CA ALA A 436 -12.44 -22.95 -5.33
C ALA A 436 -11.36 -22.87 -6.42
N THR A 437 -10.07 -22.95 -6.05
CA THR A 437 -8.94 -22.84 -7.00
C THR A 437 -8.25 -24.17 -7.27
N LEU A 438 -8.75 -25.28 -6.70
CA LEU A 438 -8.30 -26.62 -7.07
C LEU A 438 -8.54 -26.91 -8.56
N PRO A 439 -7.75 -27.81 -9.20
CA PRO A 439 -7.95 -28.19 -10.61
C PRO A 439 -9.37 -28.68 -10.92
N GLN A 440 -9.99 -29.39 -9.98
CA GLN A 440 -11.42 -29.60 -9.89
C GLN A 440 -11.87 -28.87 -8.62
N GLY A 441 -12.66 -27.80 -8.78
CA GLY A 441 -13.17 -27.04 -7.63
C GLY A 441 -13.93 -27.96 -6.68
N ASP A 442 -13.65 -27.83 -5.39
CA ASP A 442 -14.37 -28.60 -4.36
C ASP A 442 -15.54 -27.77 -3.83
N PHE A 443 -16.66 -27.86 -4.55
CA PHE A 443 -17.89 -27.16 -4.18
C PHE A 443 -18.40 -27.58 -2.80
N ALA A 444 -18.33 -28.88 -2.47
CA ALA A 444 -18.87 -29.41 -1.23
C ALA A 444 -18.15 -28.82 -0.01
N SER A 445 -16.81 -28.80 -0.03
CA SER A 445 -16.01 -28.22 1.05
C SER A 445 -16.16 -26.70 1.14
N ALA A 446 -16.19 -26.00 -0.01
CA ALA A 446 -16.41 -24.55 -0.03
C ALA A 446 -17.81 -24.18 0.51
N MET A 447 -18.83 -24.94 0.13
CA MET A 447 -20.21 -24.77 0.61
C MET A 447 -20.32 -25.10 2.10
N ALA A 448 -19.68 -26.18 2.57
CA ALA A 448 -19.66 -26.53 3.99
C ALA A 448 -19.09 -25.39 4.85
N LEU A 449 -17.97 -24.78 4.43
CA LEU A 449 -17.40 -23.61 5.09
C LEU A 449 -18.35 -22.41 5.09
N PHE A 450 -19.02 -22.15 3.96
CA PHE A 450 -19.99 -21.06 3.86
C PHE A 450 -21.17 -21.27 4.80
N LEU A 451 -21.76 -22.46 4.81
CA LEU A 451 -22.86 -22.82 5.70
C LEU A 451 -22.45 -22.72 7.17
N GLU A 452 -21.27 -23.25 7.53
CA GLU A 452 -20.78 -23.23 8.91
C GLU A 452 -20.45 -21.83 9.40
N HIS A 453 -19.72 -21.03 8.62
CA HIS A 453 -19.15 -19.77 9.10
C HIS A 453 -19.92 -18.51 8.73
N VAL A 454 -20.70 -18.54 7.66
CA VAL A 454 -21.45 -17.38 7.15
C VAL A 454 -22.91 -17.48 7.59
N LEU A 455 -23.58 -18.60 7.31
CA LEU A 455 -25.01 -18.74 7.66
C LEU A 455 -25.24 -19.13 9.13
N ARG A 456 -24.55 -20.16 9.63
CA ARG A 456 -24.80 -20.71 10.98
C ARG A 456 -23.93 -20.12 12.08
N HIS A 457 -22.71 -19.68 11.73
CA HIS A 457 -21.64 -19.12 12.57
C HIS A 457 -21.43 -19.81 13.95
N PRO A 458 -20.23 -20.37 14.23
CA PRO A 458 -19.96 -21.04 15.51
C PRO A 458 -20.16 -20.13 16.73
N SER A 459 -20.61 -20.71 17.85
CA SER A 459 -20.82 -19.98 19.11
C SER A 459 -19.53 -19.37 19.64
N GLY A 460 -19.55 -18.08 19.98
CA GLY A 460 -18.40 -17.34 20.50
C GLY A 460 -17.53 -16.69 19.43
N GLU A 461 -17.79 -16.95 18.15
CA GLU A 461 -17.12 -16.27 17.04
C GLU A 461 -18.01 -15.16 16.45
N PRO A 462 -17.45 -14.08 15.87
CA PRO A 462 -18.24 -13.04 15.22
C PRO A 462 -19.00 -13.59 14.01
N ALA A 463 -20.14 -12.97 13.67
CA ALA A 463 -20.87 -13.28 12.45
C ALA A 463 -20.14 -12.73 11.22
N VAL A 464 -20.16 -13.48 10.12
CA VAL A 464 -19.61 -13.07 8.83
C VAL A 464 -20.78 -12.77 7.90
N ARG A 465 -20.82 -11.56 7.33
CA ARG A 465 -21.85 -11.21 6.34
C ARG A 465 -21.53 -11.86 4.99
N PRO A 466 -22.53 -12.42 4.29
CA PRO A 466 -22.36 -12.84 2.89
C PRO A 466 -21.89 -11.67 2.03
N SER A 467 -20.92 -11.90 1.14
CA SER A 467 -20.37 -10.89 0.23
C SER A 467 -20.28 -11.42 -1.20
N ALA A 468 -20.18 -10.50 -2.18
CA ALA A 468 -20.03 -10.86 -3.58
C ALA A 468 -18.82 -11.78 -3.81
N THR A 469 -17.71 -11.49 -3.12
CA THR A 469 -16.49 -12.31 -3.18
C THR A 469 -16.74 -13.77 -2.77
N MET A 470 -17.47 -14.01 -1.68
CA MET A 470 -17.74 -15.37 -1.20
C MET A 470 -18.64 -16.15 -2.17
N TYR A 471 -19.68 -15.50 -2.72
CA TYR A 471 -20.52 -16.12 -3.74
C TYR A 471 -19.76 -16.37 -5.04
N ASN A 472 -18.90 -15.45 -5.49
CA ASN A 472 -18.03 -15.65 -6.66
C ASN A 472 -17.12 -16.88 -6.48
N LEU A 473 -16.60 -17.11 -5.26
CA LEU A 473 -15.81 -18.30 -4.93
C LEU A 473 -16.66 -19.58 -4.99
N LEU A 474 -17.88 -19.57 -4.46
CA LEU A 474 -18.80 -20.73 -4.54
C LEU A 474 -19.19 -21.05 -5.99
N ILE A 475 -19.52 -20.03 -6.79
CA ILE A 475 -19.84 -20.18 -8.21
C ILE A 475 -18.65 -20.83 -8.93
N ARG A 476 -17.44 -20.31 -8.71
CA ARG A 476 -16.21 -20.84 -9.30
C ARG A 476 -15.88 -22.27 -8.85
N ALA A 477 -16.20 -22.60 -7.59
CA ALA A 477 -16.04 -23.96 -7.06
C ALA A 477 -17.09 -24.93 -7.61
N GLY A 478 -18.17 -24.42 -8.21
CA GLY A 478 -19.30 -25.20 -8.69
C GLY A 478 -18.88 -26.36 -9.59
N ASP A 479 -19.20 -27.57 -9.14
CA ASP A 479 -18.93 -28.83 -9.85
C ASP A 479 -19.82 -29.02 -11.08
N SER A 480 -20.90 -28.25 -11.18
CA SER A 480 -21.88 -28.31 -12.24
C SER A 480 -22.43 -26.92 -12.57
N ARG A 481 -22.93 -26.77 -13.80
CA ARG A 481 -23.58 -25.52 -14.23
C ARG A 481 -24.80 -25.20 -13.37
N ASN A 482 -25.52 -26.24 -12.95
CA ASN A 482 -26.71 -26.07 -12.10
C ASN A 482 -26.31 -25.57 -10.71
N ALA A 483 -25.26 -26.11 -10.09
CA ALA A 483 -24.75 -25.61 -8.81
C ALA A 483 -24.36 -24.12 -8.92
N ALA A 484 -23.53 -23.77 -9.92
CA ALA A 484 -23.13 -22.39 -10.16
C ALA A 484 -24.33 -21.44 -10.38
N MET A 485 -25.34 -21.87 -11.15
CA MET A 485 -26.55 -21.09 -11.40
C MET A 485 -27.42 -20.94 -10.15
N MET A 486 -27.58 -22.00 -9.37
CA MET A 486 -28.36 -21.96 -8.12
C MET A 486 -27.68 -21.05 -7.09
N THR A 487 -26.36 -21.13 -6.95
CA THR A 487 -25.59 -20.22 -6.10
C THR A 487 -25.69 -18.77 -6.56
N PHE A 488 -25.69 -18.52 -7.87
CA PHE A 488 -25.93 -17.18 -8.42
C PHE A 488 -27.32 -16.64 -8.02
N LEU A 489 -28.37 -17.45 -8.19
CA LEU A 489 -29.74 -17.06 -7.81
C LEU A 489 -29.86 -16.84 -6.29
N GLU A 490 -29.18 -17.64 -5.48
CA GLU A 490 -29.09 -17.47 -4.04
C GLU A 490 -28.41 -16.15 -3.66
N ALA A 491 -27.30 -15.79 -4.33
CA ALA A 491 -26.63 -14.51 -4.14
C ALA A 491 -27.58 -13.33 -4.45
N CYS A 492 -28.33 -13.40 -5.55
CA CYS A 492 -29.34 -12.40 -5.89
C CYS A 492 -30.45 -12.32 -4.83
N ALA A 493 -30.94 -13.46 -4.36
CA ALA A 493 -31.97 -13.52 -3.33
C ALA A 493 -31.48 -12.97 -1.97
N ALA A 494 -30.19 -13.12 -1.66
CA ALA A 494 -29.55 -12.57 -0.49
C ALA A 494 -29.27 -11.04 -0.59
N GLY A 495 -29.58 -10.42 -1.73
CA GLY A 495 -29.34 -8.99 -1.96
C GLY A 495 -27.86 -8.64 -2.14
N VAL A 496 -27.02 -9.61 -2.53
CA VAL A 496 -25.61 -9.37 -2.79
C VAL A 496 -25.44 -8.71 -4.16
N GLU A 497 -24.63 -7.66 -4.21
CA GLU A 497 -24.31 -6.95 -5.44
C GLU A 497 -23.65 -7.89 -6.46
N VAL A 498 -24.23 -7.96 -7.66
CA VAL A 498 -23.71 -8.76 -8.77
C VAL A 498 -22.76 -7.89 -9.58
N ASN A 499 -21.47 -8.24 -9.56
CA ASN A 499 -20.44 -7.51 -10.29
C ASN A 499 -20.01 -8.27 -11.57
N GLU A 500 -19.13 -7.65 -12.37
CA GLU A 500 -18.58 -8.25 -13.58
C GLU A 500 -17.94 -9.63 -13.32
N GLU A 501 -17.19 -9.77 -12.22
CA GLU A 501 -16.58 -11.06 -11.83
C GLU A 501 -17.64 -12.14 -11.55
N THR A 502 -18.80 -11.78 -10.98
CA THR A 502 -19.90 -12.72 -10.77
C THR A 502 -20.40 -13.28 -12.10
N PHE A 503 -20.59 -12.41 -13.10
CA PHE A 503 -20.98 -12.83 -14.44
C PHE A 503 -19.89 -13.66 -15.10
N GLU A 504 -18.63 -13.23 -15.08
CA GLU A 504 -17.51 -14.00 -15.62
C GLU A 504 -17.38 -15.37 -14.96
N ALA A 505 -17.57 -15.47 -13.64
CA ALA A 505 -17.56 -16.75 -12.93
C ALA A 505 -18.66 -17.67 -13.44
N VAL A 506 -19.91 -17.22 -13.49
CA VAL A 506 -21.05 -18.02 -14.00
C VAL A 506 -20.84 -18.44 -15.46
N MET A 507 -20.31 -17.55 -16.28
CA MET A 507 -20.04 -17.80 -17.70
C MET A 507 -18.84 -18.72 -17.94
N GLY A 508 -17.80 -18.61 -17.11
CA GLY A 508 -16.52 -19.33 -17.22
C GLY A 508 -16.51 -20.71 -16.59
N CYS A 509 -17.53 -21.08 -15.80
CA CYS A 509 -17.61 -22.37 -15.09
C CYS A 509 -17.53 -23.61 -16.01
N HIS A 510 -17.72 -23.48 -17.33
CA HIS A 510 -17.62 -24.61 -18.25
C HIS A 510 -16.78 -24.27 -19.48
N ARG A 511 -15.59 -24.89 -19.59
CA ARG A 511 -14.67 -24.79 -20.75
C ARG A 511 -15.31 -25.18 -22.08
N HIS A 512 -16.46 -25.86 -22.03
CA HIS A 512 -17.18 -26.34 -23.19
C HIS A 512 -18.62 -25.82 -23.15
N THR A 513 -18.86 -24.55 -23.49
CA THR A 513 -20.05 -24.04 -24.21
C THR A 513 -20.13 -22.51 -24.14
N THR A 514 -19.35 -21.85 -24.99
CA THR A 514 -19.48 -20.45 -25.39
C THR A 514 -20.92 -20.11 -25.76
N LEU A 515 -21.55 -19.14 -25.06
CA LEU A 515 -22.65 -18.22 -25.43
C LEU A 515 -23.92 -18.73 -26.15
N ALA A 516 -23.86 -19.72 -27.03
CA ALA A 516 -24.95 -20.23 -27.86
C ALA A 516 -26.15 -20.77 -27.07
N SER A 517 -25.97 -21.13 -25.79
CA SER A 517 -27.09 -21.56 -24.94
C SER A 517 -27.81 -20.41 -24.23
N LEU A 518 -27.11 -19.28 -23.98
CA LEU A 518 -27.70 -18.11 -23.33
C LEU A 518 -28.42 -17.21 -24.33
N THR A 519 -27.87 -17.04 -25.55
CA THR A 519 -28.60 -16.36 -26.64
C THR A 519 -29.88 -17.09 -27.04
N ARG A 520 -30.00 -18.41 -26.75
CA ARG A 520 -31.25 -19.16 -26.93
C ARG A 520 -32.24 -19.02 -25.78
N LYS A 521 -31.81 -18.59 -24.59
CA LYS A 521 -32.64 -18.51 -23.37
C LYS A 521 -33.00 -17.09 -22.96
N LEU A 522 -32.25 -16.09 -23.40
CA LEU A 522 -32.65 -14.70 -23.26
C LEU A 522 -33.81 -14.44 -24.25
N PRO A 523 -34.96 -13.96 -23.77
CA PRO A 523 -36.11 -13.69 -24.62
C PRO A 523 -35.80 -12.43 -25.44
N HIS A 524 -35.15 -12.61 -26.59
CA HIS A 524 -35.19 -11.59 -27.63
C HIS A 524 -36.66 -11.32 -27.98
N ASP A 525 -37.00 -10.04 -28.10
CA ASP A 525 -38.31 -9.52 -28.50
C ASP A 525 -38.85 -10.25 -29.74
N TYR A 526 -39.68 -11.27 -29.52
CA TYR A 526 -40.47 -11.91 -30.57
C TYR A 526 -41.76 -11.11 -30.82
N SER A 527 -41.66 -9.80 -31.04
CA SER A 527 -42.70 -9.13 -31.80
C SER A 527 -42.57 -9.59 -33.25
N ALA A 528 -43.47 -10.49 -33.67
CA ALA A 528 -43.70 -10.95 -35.06
C ALA A 528 -42.97 -12.21 -35.56
N SER A 529 -42.87 -13.27 -34.75
CA SER A 529 -42.73 -14.62 -35.33
C SER A 529 -44.11 -15.13 -35.79
N LYS A 530 -44.22 -15.60 -37.05
CA LYS A 530 -45.44 -16.24 -37.60
C LYS A 530 -46.00 -17.38 -36.73
N LEU A 531 -45.16 -17.99 -35.89
CA LEU A 531 -45.59 -19.04 -34.95
C LEU A 531 -46.45 -18.47 -33.81
N ASP A 532 -46.26 -17.21 -33.43
CA ASP A 532 -47.01 -16.56 -32.35
C ASP A 532 -48.45 -16.25 -32.78
N GLU A 533 -48.69 -16.02 -34.07
CA GLU A 533 -50.03 -15.88 -34.66
C GLU A 533 -50.82 -17.20 -34.66
N GLN A 534 -50.13 -18.35 -34.52
CA GLN A 534 -50.75 -19.68 -34.49
C GLN A 534 -51.11 -20.17 -33.09
N LEU A 535 -50.64 -19.47 -32.05
CA LEU A 535 -50.95 -19.81 -30.66
C LEU A 535 -52.36 -19.31 -30.32
N HIS A 536 -53.20 -20.19 -29.80
CA HIS A 536 -54.56 -19.83 -29.37
C HIS A 536 -54.54 -19.08 -28.05
N ILE A 537 -53.46 -19.21 -27.27
CA ILE A 537 -53.32 -18.54 -25.98
C ILE A 537 -52.95 -17.05 -26.16
N PRO A 538 -53.76 -16.11 -25.63
CA PRO A 538 -53.49 -14.68 -25.69
C PRO A 538 -52.14 -14.26 -25.10
N ARG A 539 -51.61 -13.12 -25.57
CA ARG A 539 -50.28 -12.61 -25.18
C ARG A 539 -50.12 -12.28 -23.69
N ASN A 540 -51.20 -12.07 -22.97
CA ASN A 540 -51.21 -11.69 -21.55
C ASN A 540 -51.25 -12.89 -20.59
N VAL A 541 -51.22 -14.13 -21.10
CA VAL A 541 -51.21 -15.35 -20.29
C VAL A 541 -49.78 -15.78 -19.97
N ASP A 542 -49.63 -16.53 -18.88
CA ASP A 542 -48.38 -17.11 -18.38
C ASP A 542 -47.52 -17.72 -19.50
N ALA A 543 -46.23 -17.37 -19.49
CA ALA A 543 -45.24 -17.76 -20.49
C ALA A 543 -45.03 -19.29 -20.57
N HIS A 544 -45.22 -20.01 -19.46
CA HIS A 544 -45.10 -21.47 -19.41
C HIS A 544 -46.20 -22.14 -20.25
N LEU A 545 -47.45 -21.71 -20.11
CA LEU A 545 -48.56 -22.25 -20.90
C LEU A 545 -48.39 -22.00 -22.40
N ARG A 546 -47.90 -20.80 -22.76
CA ARG A 546 -47.61 -20.47 -24.17
C ARG A 546 -46.47 -21.31 -24.74
N ARG A 547 -45.43 -21.57 -23.94
CA ARG A 547 -44.33 -22.47 -24.32
C ARG A 547 -44.82 -23.89 -24.54
N ASP A 548 -45.72 -24.39 -23.71
CA ASP A 548 -46.24 -25.75 -23.82
C ASP A 548 -47.08 -25.94 -25.09
N GLU A 549 -47.92 -24.96 -25.44
CA GLU A 549 -48.65 -24.95 -26.71
C GLU A 549 -47.70 -24.88 -27.92
N ALA A 550 -46.68 -24.03 -27.87
CA ALA A 550 -45.69 -23.91 -28.94
C ALA A 550 -44.86 -25.20 -29.13
N MET A 551 -44.59 -25.95 -28.05
CA MET A 551 -43.92 -27.25 -28.11
C MET A 551 -44.84 -28.32 -28.70
N LYS A 552 -46.13 -28.35 -28.33
CA LYS A 552 -47.15 -29.23 -28.95
C LYS A 552 -47.28 -28.97 -30.45
N LEU A 553 -47.37 -27.71 -30.89
CA LEU A 553 -47.44 -27.37 -32.32
C LEU A 553 -46.23 -27.83 -33.11
N ARG A 554 -45.06 -27.93 -32.47
CA ARG A 554 -43.82 -28.42 -33.10
C ARG A 554 -43.66 -29.94 -33.03
N GLY A 555 -44.62 -30.67 -32.47
CA GLY A 555 -44.56 -32.12 -32.27
C GLY A 555 -43.45 -32.55 -31.30
N LYS A 556 -43.01 -31.66 -30.40
CA LYS A 556 -41.98 -31.98 -29.42
C LYS A 556 -42.63 -32.46 -28.12
N GLN A 557 -42.13 -33.57 -27.58
CA GLN A 557 -42.58 -34.11 -26.30
C GLN A 557 -42.41 -33.09 -25.17
N LEU A 558 -43.45 -32.99 -24.35
CA LEU A 558 -43.47 -32.18 -23.14
C LEU A 558 -42.84 -33.00 -22.02
N VAL A 559 -41.68 -32.54 -21.56
CA VAL A 559 -41.05 -33.08 -20.36
C VAL A 559 -41.40 -32.10 -19.25
N ASP A 560 -42.17 -32.57 -18.27
CA ASP A 560 -42.47 -31.75 -17.10
C ASP A 560 -41.24 -31.67 -16.17
N SER A 561 -41.34 -30.84 -15.13
CA SER A 561 -40.27 -30.62 -14.14
C SER A 561 -39.85 -31.91 -13.40
N THR A 562 -40.66 -32.97 -13.46
CA THR A 562 -40.40 -34.26 -12.83
C THR A 562 -39.70 -35.24 -13.76
N GLY A 563 -39.49 -34.88 -15.02
CA GLY A 563 -38.83 -35.72 -16.01
C GLY A 563 -39.74 -36.79 -16.59
N GLU A 564 -41.03 -36.79 -16.25
CA GLU A 564 -42.01 -37.66 -16.88
C GLU A 564 -42.40 -37.09 -18.24
N VAL A 565 -42.36 -37.96 -19.25
CA VAL A 565 -42.74 -37.63 -20.62
C VAL A 565 -44.25 -37.82 -20.72
N ASN A 566 -45.00 -36.73 -20.93
CA ASN A 566 -46.43 -36.79 -21.23
C ASN A 566 -46.69 -36.99 -22.73
#